data_AF-A0A7X6Q3K8-F1
#
_entry.id   AF-A0A7X6Q3K8-F1
#
_cell.length_a   1.000
_cell.length_b   1.000
_cell.length_c   1.000
_cell.angle_alpha   90.00
_cell.angle_beta   90.00
_cell.angle_gamma   90.00
#
_symmetry.space_group_name_H-M   'P 1'
#
loop_
_entity.id
_entity.type
_entity.pdbx_description
1 polymer ?
#
loop_
_entity_poly.entity_id
_entity_poly.type
_entity_poly.pdbx_seq_one_letter_code
_entity_poly.pdbx_strand_id
1 'polypeptide(L)'
;MKKQCERSLNYGIIGNCRSGALVSDKGAIEWLCLPKFDSGSVFGKLLDEEKGGSFEILPETETKITQKYDWNTNILITRFACADGTFEVHDFMPRYKLDNGNYYTPPMSSAILSTSTGHPLFELFTTPDWNTPGTLRK
;
A
#
# COMPACT_ATOMS: atom_id res chain seq x y z
N MET A 1 -9.77 -13.39 25.45
CA MET A 1 -8.31 -13.11 25.45
C MET A 1 -8.00 -12.35 24.16
N LYS A 2 -7.70 -11.05 24.23
CA LYS A 2 -7.27 -10.29 23.05
C LYS A 2 -5.84 -10.76 22.74
N LYS A 3 -5.62 -11.39 21.58
CA LYS A 3 -4.25 -11.59 21.07
C LYS A 3 -3.69 -10.18 20.85
N GLN A 4 -2.79 -9.74 21.71
CA GLN A 4 -1.91 -8.63 21.39
C GLN A 4 -1.06 -9.13 20.21
N CYS A 5 -1.39 -8.70 18.99
CA CYS A 5 -0.49 -8.89 17.86
C CYS A 5 0.75 -8.05 18.17
N GLU A 6 1.90 -8.69 18.40
CA GLU A 6 3.16 -7.95 18.42
C GLU A 6 3.24 -7.13 17.13
N ARG A 7 3.35 -5.80 17.26
CA ARG A 7 3.43 -4.92 16.10
C ARG A 7 4.79 -5.13 15.44
N SER A 8 4.78 -5.89 14.36
CA SER A 8 5.87 -5.97 13.40
C SER A 8 6.05 -4.59 12.75
N LEU A 9 7.23 -3.97 12.91
CA LEU A 9 7.60 -2.74 12.21
C LEU A 9 8.19 -3.03 10.82
N ASN A 10 7.85 -4.19 10.23
CA ASN A 10 8.30 -4.56 8.90
C ASN A 10 7.41 -3.85 7.87
N TYR A 11 7.96 -2.78 7.29
CA TYR A 11 7.30 -2.00 6.25
C TYR A 11 8.21 -1.82 5.04
N GLY A 12 7.63 -1.92 3.86
CA GLY A 12 8.18 -1.38 2.62
C GLY A 12 7.81 0.10 2.47
N ILE A 13 8.67 0.87 1.81
CA ILE A 13 8.47 2.28 1.51
C ILE A 13 8.44 2.50 0.00
N ILE A 14 7.39 3.17 -0.47
CA ILE A 14 7.27 3.61 -1.86
C ILE A 14 7.18 5.14 -1.91
N GLY A 15 7.71 5.76 -2.97
CA GLY A 15 7.75 7.21 -3.11
C GLY A 15 8.17 7.69 -4.49
N ASN A 16 7.75 8.90 -4.86
CA ASN A 16 8.07 9.52 -6.15
C ASN A 16 8.77 10.88 -6.02
N CYS A 17 9.51 11.09 -4.94
CA CYS A 17 10.16 12.36 -4.56
C CYS A 17 9.20 13.51 -4.20
N ARG A 18 7.88 13.35 -4.39
CA ARG A 18 6.86 14.32 -3.95
C ARG A 18 6.19 13.88 -2.67
N SER A 19 5.90 12.59 -2.55
CA SER A 19 5.35 11.99 -1.35
C SER A 19 5.81 10.53 -1.17
N GLY A 20 5.31 9.88 -0.12
CA GLY A 20 5.60 8.49 0.17
C GLY A 20 4.47 7.77 0.91
N ALA A 21 4.54 6.44 0.88
CA ALA A 21 3.61 5.54 1.56
C ALA A 21 4.38 4.40 2.24
N LEU A 22 3.82 3.87 3.32
CA LEU A 22 4.32 2.67 3.99
C LEU A 22 3.35 1.52 3.76
N VAL A 23 3.92 0.40 3.29
CA VAL A 23 3.21 -0.83 3.00
C VAL A 23 3.65 -1.87 4.02
N SER A 24 2.72 -2.45 4.77
CA SER A 24 3.02 -3.46 5.78
C SER A 24 3.54 -4.76 5.16
N ASP A 25 4.11 -5.63 5.99
CA ASP A 25 4.49 -7.00 5.63
C ASP A 25 3.30 -7.89 5.19
N LYS A 26 2.07 -7.39 5.36
CA LYS A 26 0.83 -8.01 4.85
C LYS A 26 0.33 -7.41 3.53
N GLY A 27 1.05 -6.43 2.96
CA GLY A 27 0.66 -5.75 1.73
C GLY A 27 -0.40 -4.66 1.89
N ALA A 28 -0.66 -4.20 3.13
CA ALA A 28 -1.59 -3.11 3.38
C ALA A 28 -0.87 -1.75 3.34
N ILE A 29 -1.45 -0.75 2.68
CA ILE A 29 -0.99 0.63 2.78
C ILE A 29 -1.59 1.23 4.06
N GLU A 30 -0.76 1.34 5.09
CA GLU A 30 -1.16 1.81 6.43
C GLU A 30 -0.75 3.26 6.70
N TRP A 31 0.13 3.79 5.85
CA TRP A 31 0.52 5.19 5.88
C TRP A 31 0.61 5.74 4.45
N LEU A 32 -0.04 6.87 4.18
CA LEU A 32 0.05 7.52 2.88
C LEU A 32 -0.10 9.03 3.07
N CYS A 33 0.98 9.78 2.81
CA CYS A 33 0.91 11.25 2.78
C CYS A 33 0.46 11.69 1.38
N LEU A 34 -0.61 12.46 1.25
CA LEU A 34 -0.96 13.12 -0.01
C LEU A 34 -1.53 14.52 0.25
N PRO A 35 -1.20 15.53 -0.59
CA PRO A 35 -0.49 15.43 -1.87
C PRO A 35 1.04 15.57 -1.80
N LYS A 36 1.62 15.76 -0.61
CA LYS A 36 3.05 15.98 -0.38
C LYS A 36 3.46 15.30 0.93
N PHE A 37 4.75 15.08 1.15
CA PHE A 37 5.22 14.32 2.30
C PHE A 37 4.83 14.93 3.67
N ASP A 38 4.69 16.25 3.75
CA ASP A 38 4.34 17.03 4.96
C ASP A 38 2.84 17.38 5.06
N SER A 39 1.98 16.81 4.22
CA SER A 39 0.53 16.98 4.34
C SER A 39 -0.10 15.98 5.30
N GLY A 40 -1.37 16.18 5.63
CA GLY A 40 -2.16 15.18 6.35
C GLY A 40 -2.11 13.81 5.67
N SER A 41 -2.12 12.77 6.50
CA SER A 41 -2.23 11.38 6.07
C SER A 41 -3.61 11.09 5.48
N VAL A 42 -3.66 10.41 4.34
CA VAL A 42 -4.88 9.75 3.84
C VAL A 42 -5.12 8.44 4.59
N PHE A 43 -4.02 7.78 4.98
CA PHE A 43 -3.98 6.62 5.86
C PHE A 43 -2.95 6.86 6.95
N GLY A 44 -3.31 6.51 8.18
CA GLY A 44 -2.59 6.78 9.42
C GLY A 44 -2.67 5.62 10.42
N LYS A 45 -3.01 4.40 9.98
CA LYS A 45 -3.19 3.22 10.86
C LYS A 45 -1.95 2.91 11.70
N LEU A 46 -0.77 3.30 11.22
CA LEU A 46 0.47 3.22 11.99
C LEU A 46 0.46 4.09 13.27
N LEU A 47 -0.19 5.26 13.23
CA LEU A 47 -0.32 6.18 14.36
C LEU A 47 -1.58 5.92 15.21
N ASP A 48 -2.70 5.59 14.56
CA ASP A 48 -3.97 5.26 15.22
C ASP A 48 -4.61 4.05 14.53
N GLU A 49 -4.57 2.89 15.17
CA GLU A 49 -5.02 1.61 14.60
C GLU A 49 -6.52 1.60 14.30
N GLU A 50 -7.32 2.35 15.06
CA GLU A 50 -8.77 2.36 14.96
C GLU A 50 -9.27 3.43 13.99
N LYS A 51 -8.59 4.60 13.94
CA LYS A 51 -9.08 5.76 13.18
C LYS A 51 -8.23 6.13 11.99
N GLY A 52 -6.99 5.65 11.95
CA GLY A 52 -6.02 6.03 10.93
C GLY A 52 -6.33 5.44 9.56
N GLY A 53 -7.07 4.33 9.49
CA GLY A 53 -7.50 3.77 8.22
C GLY A 53 -6.37 3.21 7.35
N SER A 54 -6.71 2.36 6.39
CA SER A 54 -5.76 1.66 5.52
C SER A 54 -6.40 1.22 4.22
N PHE A 55 -5.56 0.91 3.23
CA PHE A 55 -5.94 0.11 2.07
C PHE A 55 -5.37 -1.30 2.24
N GLU A 56 -6.22 -2.31 2.26
CA GLU A 56 -5.88 -3.69 2.60
C GLU A 56 -6.32 -4.65 1.49
N ILE A 57 -5.50 -5.68 1.29
CA ILE A 57 -5.78 -6.78 0.37
C ILE A 57 -5.84 -8.05 1.20
N LEU A 58 -7.02 -8.65 1.27
CA LEU A 58 -7.31 -9.77 2.16
C LEU A 58 -7.55 -11.03 1.32
N PRO A 59 -6.57 -11.94 1.22
CA PRO A 59 -6.77 -13.23 0.56
C PRO A 59 -7.77 -14.10 1.36
N GLU A 60 -8.62 -14.85 0.66
CA GLU A 60 -9.65 -15.69 1.30
C GLU A 60 -9.08 -16.92 2.02
N THR A 61 -7.90 -17.39 1.60
CA THR A 61 -7.26 -18.59 2.17
C THR A 61 -5.97 -18.24 2.90
N GLU A 62 -5.57 -19.12 3.82
CA GLU A 62 -4.29 -18.98 4.52
C GLU A 62 -3.15 -18.88 3.50
N THR A 63 -2.31 -17.87 3.67
CA THR A 63 -1.33 -17.49 2.66
C THR A 63 0.05 -17.33 3.29
N LYS A 64 1.08 -17.68 2.50
CA LYS A 64 2.44 -17.25 2.80
C LYS A 64 2.72 -15.94 2.07
N ILE A 65 2.93 -14.88 2.84
CA ILE A 65 3.25 -13.55 2.32
C ILE A 65 4.77 -13.37 2.30
N THR A 66 5.28 -12.85 1.19
CA THR A 66 6.68 -12.42 1.07
C THR A 66 6.74 -11.07 0.37
N GLN A 67 7.70 -10.24 0.76
CA GLN A 67 7.85 -8.90 0.20
C GLN A 67 9.29 -8.68 -0.26
N LYS A 68 9.45 -8.05 -1.42
CA LYS A 68 10.75 -7.65 -1.97
C LYS A 68 10.58 -6.42 -2.86
N TYR A 69 11.65 -5.66 -3.04
CA TYR A 69 11.69 -4.68 -4.13
C TYR A 69 11.99 -5.40 -5.44
N ASP A 70 11.38 -4.92 -6.52
CA ASP A 70 11.84 -5.27 -7.85
C ASP A 70 13.24 -4.68 -8.10
N TRP A 71 14.05 -5.40 -8.86
CA TRP A 71 15.48 -5.14 -8.94
C TRP A 71 15.77 -3.73 -9.47
N ASN A 72 16.50 -2.94 -8.67
CA ASN A 72 16.91 -1.57 -9.02
C ASN A 72 15.72 -0.62 -9.31
N THR A 73 14.55 -0.86 -8.71
CA THR A 73 13.41 0.05 -8.79
C THR A 73 12.86 0.37 -7.39
N ASN A 74 11.97 1.35 -7.30
CA ASN A 74 11.16 1.60 -6.10
C ASN A 74 9.75 0.99 -6.24
N ILE A 75 9.66 -0.18 -6.89
CA ILE A 75 8.43 -0.97 -6.97
C ILE A 75 8.53 -2.05 -5.91
N LEU A 76 7.56 -2.06 -5.00
CA LEU A 76 7.45 -3.06 -3.96
C LEU A 76 6.53 -4.18 -4.44
N ILE A 77 7.04 -5.41 -4.42
CA ILE A 77 6.29 -6.60 -4.79
C ILE A 77 5.92 -7.34 -3.50
N THR A 78 4.62 -7.39 -3.20
CA THR A 78 4.06 -8.25 -2.16
C THR A 78 3.43 -9.47 -2.81
N ARG A 79 3.97 -10.66 -2.52
CA ARG A 79 3.54 -11.93 -3.08
C ARG A 79 2.74 -12.72 -2.06
N PHE A 80 1.56 -13.19 -2.47
CA PHE A 80 0.63 -13.98 -1.68
C PHE A 80 0.54 -15.39 -2.28
N ALA A 81 1.10 -16.38 -1.59
CA ALA A 81 0.99 -17.78 -1.96
C ALA A 81 -0.16 -18.43 -1.20
N CYS A 82 -1.31 -18.56 -1.85
CA CYS A 82 -2.57 -19.10 -1.35
C CYS A 82 -2.73 -20.59 -1.69
N ALA A 83 -3.74 -21.25 -1.12
CA ALA A 83 -4.00 -22.67 -1.40
C ALA A 83 -4.48 -22.91 -2.84
N ASP A 84 -5.15 -21.93 -3.43
CA ASP A 84 -5.82 -21.94 -4.74
C ASP A 84 -5.04 -21.22 -5.86
N GLY A 85 -3.88 -20.64 -5.53
CA GLY A 85 -3.04 -19.95 -6.50
C GLY A 85 -2.02 -19.01 -5.86
N THR A 86 -1.37 -18.20 -6.69
CA THR A 86 -0.43 -17.19 -6.24
C THR A 86 -0.64 -15.90 -7.02
N PHE A 87 -0.80 -14.79 -6.30
CA PHE A 87 -0.86 -13.46 -6.88
C PHE A 87 0.17 -12.53 -6.25
N GLU A 88 0.48 -11.46 -6.97
CA GLU A 88 1.42 -10.44 -6.57
C GLU A 88 0.77 -9.07 -6.70
N VAL A 89 1.06 -8.21 -5.73
CA VAL A 89 0.69 -6.81 -5.70
C VAL A 89 1.97 -6.00 -5.88
N HIS A 90 1.97 -5.16 -6.90
CA HIS A 90 3.09 -4.30 -7.27
C HIS A 90 2.72 -2.87 -6.90
N ASP A 91 3.21 -2.42 -5.75
CA ASP A 91 2.97 -1.09 -5.19
C ASP A 91 4.08 -0.13 -5.59
N PHE A 92 3.71 1.03 -6.13
CA PHE A 92 4.67 2.08 -6.48
C PHE A 92 3.99 3.45 -6.57
N MET A 93 4.81 4.51 -6.60
CA MET A 93 4.35 5.85 -6.90
C MET A 93 4.93 6.30 -8.25
N PRO A 94 4.10 6.68 -9.23
CA PRO A 94 4.62 7.01 -10.57
C PRO A 94 5.51 8.26 -10.58
N ARG A 95 6.54 8.20 -11.42
CA ARG A 95 7.44 9.33 -11.76
C ARG A 95 7.72 9.32 -13.24
N TYR A 96 6.97 10.12 -13.99
CA TYR A 96 7.06 10.18 -15.45
C TYR A 96 8.12 11.17 -15.89
N LYS A 97 9.01 10.77 -16.81
CA LYS A 97 9.95 11.68 -17.46
C LYS A 97 9.25 12.35 -18.64
N LEU A 98 9.36 13.67 -18.73
CA LEU A 98 8.80 14.47 -19.82
C LEU A 98 9.87 14.73 -20.89
N ASP A 99 9.44 15.04 -22.11
CA ASP A 99 10.34 15.31 -23.25
C ASP A 99 11.31 16.47 -23.00
N ASN A 100 10.90 17.45 -22.18
CA ASN A 100 11.71 18.60 -21.80
C ASN A 100 12.76 18.29 -20.71
N GLY A 101 12.93 17.02 -20.32
CA GLY A 101 13.87 16.60 -19.28
C GLY A 101 13.36 16.76 -17.83
N ASN A 102 12.20 17.39 -17.63
CA ASN A 102 11.56 17.47 -16.32
C ASN A 102 10.82 16.16 -15.98
N TYR A 103 10.31 16.08 -14.75
CA TYR A 103 9.53 14.95 -14.27
C TYR A 103 8.14 15.39 -13.82
N TYR A 104 7.13 14.61 -14.18
CA TYR A 104 5.79 14.69 -13.63
C TYR A 104 5.62 13.62 -12.55
N THR A 105 5.40 14.07 -11.31
CA THR A 105 5.23 13.23 -10.12
C THR A 105 3.82 13.44 -9.57
N PRO A 106 2.82 12.65 -10.02
CA PRO A 106 1.45 12.78 -9.54
C PRO A 106 1.37 12.47 -8.03
N PRO A 107 0.51 13.16 -7.26
CA PRO A 107 0.26 12.83 -5.86
C PRO A 107 -0.68 11.61 -5.77
N MET A 108 -0.18 10.42 -6.16
CA MET A 108 -0.95 9.17 -6.09
C MET A 108 -0.04 7.96 -5.86
N SER A 109 -0.57 6.95 -5.20
CA SER A 109 -0.03 5.59 -5.19
C SER A 109 -0.73 4.73 -6.25
N SER A 110 -0.08 3.67 -6.71
CA SER A 110 -0.62 2.70 -7.65
C SER A 110 -0.29 1.29 -7.19
N ALA A 111 -1.29 0.41 -7.21
CA ALA A 111 -1.18 -1.00 -6.91
C ALA A 111 -1.64 -1.81 -8.13
N ILE A 112 -0.73 -2.58 -8.74
CA ILE A 112 -1.06 -3.47 -9.85
C ILE A 112 -1.15 -4.90 -9.32
N LEU A 113 -2.27 -5.57 -9.57
CA LEU A 113 -2.47 -6.96 -9.20
C LEU A 113 -2.21 -7.87 -10.40
N SER A 114 -1.40 -8.91 -10.19
CA SER A 114 -1.12 -9.92 -11.21
C SER A 114 -1.20 -11.31 -10.61
N THR A 115 -1.84 -12.23 -11.33
CA THR A 115 -1.92 -13.64 -10.92
C THR A 115 -0.85 -14.42 -11.66
N SER A 116 0.00 -15.13 -10.91
CA SER A 116 1.05 -15.98 -11.47
C SER A 116 0.58 -17.42 -11.71
N THR A 117 -0.27 -17.94 -10.82
CA THR A 117 -0.85 -19.29 -10.90
C THR A 117 -2.25 -19.32 -10.28
N GLY A 118 -3.10 -20.23 -10.77
CA GLY A 118 -4.43 -20.46 -10.22
C GLY A 118 -5.39 -19.28 -10.36
N HIS A 119 -6.43 -19.27 -9.53
CA HIS A 119 -7.43 -18.19 -9.47
C HIS A 119 -7.71 -17.82 -8.01
N PRO A 120 -6.71 -17.24 -7.32
CA PRO A 120 -6.86 -16.87 -5.92
C PRO A 120 -7.89 -15.76 -5.77
N LEU A 121 -8.81 -15.93 -4.83
CA LEU A 121 -9.78 -14.90 -4.45
C LEU A 121 -9.24 -14.04 -3.32
N PHE A 122 -9.56 -12.75 -3.39
CA PHE A 122 -9.19 -11.76 -2.40
C PHE A 122 -10.21 -10.62 -2.39
N GLU A 123 -10.33 -9.99 -1.23
CA GLU A 123 -11.14 -8.80 -1.03
C GLU A 123 -10.25 -7.56 -0.93
N LEU A 124 -10.75 -6.45 -1.45
CA LEU A 124 -10.15 -5.13 -1.27
C LEU A 124 -10.94 -4.38 -0.20
N PHE A 125 -10.25 -3.98 0.86
CA PHE A 125 -10.84 -3.22 1.94
C PHE A 125 -10.17 -1.85 2.05
N THR A 126 -10.96 -0.80 2.26
CA THR A 126 -10.42 0.55 2.43
C THR A 126 -11.16 1.27 3.54
N THR A 127 -10.39 1.87 4.44
CA THR A 127 -10.89 2.78 5.49
C THR A 127 -10.11 4.08 5.38
N PRO A 128 -10.73 5.22 5.03
CA PRO A 128 -10.02 6.49 5.00
C PRO A 128 -9.71 6.98 6.42
N ASP A 129 -8.59 7.69 6.60
CA ASP A 129 -8.32 8.41 7.84
C ASP A 129 -9.35 9.52 8.04
N TRP A 130 -9.99 9.55 9.22
CA TRP A 130 -10.96 10.58 9.60
C TRP A 130 -10.35 12.00 9.58
N ASN A 131 -9.02 12.10 9.72
CA ASN A 131 -8.30 13.35 9.88
C ASN A 131 -7.99 14.07 8.55
N THR A 132 -8.44 13.53 7.40
CA THR A 132 -8.24 14.14 6.08
C THR A 132 -9.08 15.42 5.94
N PRO A 133 -8.50 16.63 5.85
CA PRO A 133 -9.26 17.86 5.61
C PRO A 133 -9.70 17.87 4.15
N GLY A 134 -10.87 17.29 3.86
CA GLY A 134 -11.36 17.18 2.49
C GLY A 134 -12.70 16.46 2.29
N THR A 135 -13.27 15.81 3.31
CA THR A 135 -14.60 15.19 3.16
C THR A 135 -15.68 16.26 3.18
N LEU A 136 -16.03 16.76 2.00
CA LEU A 136 -17.23 17.55 1.75
C LEU A 136 -18.44 16.83 2.33
N ARG A 137 -19.10 17.47 3.29
CA ARG A 137 -20.48 17.15 3.64
C ARG A 137 -21.35 17.34 2.40
N LYS A 138 -22.06 16.30 1.98
CA LYS A 138 -23.38 16.42 1.38
C LYS A 138 -24.36 15.70 2.29
#